data_AF-A0A259H3Y5-F1
#
_entry.id   AF-A0A259H3Y5-F1
#
_cell.length_a   1.000
_cell.length_b   1.000
_cell.length_c   1.000
_cell.angle_alpha   90.00
_cell.angle_beta   90.00
_cell.angle_gamma   90.00
#
_symmetry.space_group_name_H-M   'P 1'
#
loop_
_entity.id
_entity.type
_entity.pdbx_description
1 polymer ?
#
loop_
_entity_poly.entity_id
_entity_poly.type
_entity_poly.pdbx_seq_one_letter_code
_entity_poly.pdbx_strand_id
1 'polypeptide(L)' 'VSGLEMSQNSERRSWREDELQQMLKDIMAGIHKSCLAYGDQGGGYIDYVKGANIAGFKKVADAMLAFGVV' A
#
# COMPACT_ATOMS: atom_id res chain seq x y z
N VAL A 1 -1.23 -9.94 -4.10
CA VAL A 1 -0.89 -11.33 -4.45
C VAL A 1 0.37 -11.39 -5.31
N SER A 2 0.40 -10.79 -6.51
CA SER A 2 1.62 -10.76 -7.36
C SER A 2 2.91 -10.29 -6.65
N GLY A 3 2.87 -9.18 -5.88
CA GLY A 3 4.06 -8.74 -5.13
C GLY A 3 4.53 -9.73 -4.06
N LEU A 4 3.61 -10.43 -3.39
CA LEU A 4 3.93 -11.46 -2.39
C LEU A 4 4.46 -12.74 -3.07
N GLU A 5 3.95 -13.09 -4.24
CA GLU A 5 4.48 -14.20 -5.06
C GLU A 5 5.90 -13.90 -5.58
N MET A 6 6.16 -12.66 -5.98
CA MET A 6 7.51 -12.21 -6.35
C MET A 6 8.49 -12.34 -5.18
N SER A 7 8.08 -11.95 -3.96
CA SER A 7 8.89 -12.12 -2.76
C SER A 7 9.17 -13.59 -2.44
N GLN A 8 8.16 -14.46 -2.47
CA GLN A 8 8.34 -15.91 -2.28
C GLN A 8 9.35 -16.50 -3.27
N ASN A 9 9.24 -16.12 -4.55
CA ASN A 9 10.16 -16.58 -5.58
C ASN A 9 11.60 -16.07 -5.34
N SER A 10 11.76 -14.80 -4.94
CA SER A 10 13.08 -14.24 -4.62
C SER A 10 13.71 -14.89 -3.39
N GLU A 11 12.91 -15.28 -2.40
CA GLU A 11 13.36 -15.95 -1.18
C GLU A 11 13.57 -17.47 -1.38
N ARG A 12 13.09 -18.03 -2.50
CA ARG A 12 13.02 -19.48 -2.76
C ARG A 12 12.33 -20.24 -1.63
N ARG A 13 11.31 -19.62 -1.02
CA ARG A 13 10.53 -20.16 0.08
C ARG A 13 9.05 -20.02 -0.21
N SER A 14 8.29 -21.08 0.07
CA SER A 14 6.84 -21.01 0.13
C SER A 14 6.41 -20.73 1.57
N TRP A 15 5.53 -19.75 1.74
CA TRP A 15 4.92 -19.46 3.04
C TRP A 15 3.69 -20.31 3.26
N ARG A 16 3.31 -20.48 4.53
CA ARG A 16 2.04 -21.13 4.86
C ARG A 16 0.89 -20.19 4.54
N GLU A 17 -0.30 -20.75 4.35
CA GLU A 17 -1.49 -19.96 4.03
C GLU A 17 -1.83 -18.94 5.12
N ASP A 18 -1.71 -19.32 6.39
CA ASP A 18 -1.96 -18.43 7.53
C ASP A 18 -1.00 -17.22 7.56
N GLU A 19 0.28 -17.46 7.28
CA GLU A 19 1.30 -16.42 7.12
C GLU A 19 0.94 -15.47 5.97
N LEU A 20 0.59 -16.03 4.80
CA LEU A 20 0.18 -15.24 3.62
C LEU A 20 -1.07 -14.40 3.88
N GLN A 21 -2.07 -14.97 4.56
CA GLN A 21 -3.30 -14.28 4.92
C GLN A 21 -3.04 -13.13 5.89
N GLN A 22 -2.15 -13.33 6.87
CA GLN A 22 -1.79 -12.26 7.80
C GLN A 22 -1.10 -11.10 7.07
N MET A 23 -0.14 -11.40 6.19
CA MET A 23 0.53 -10.37 5.37
C MET A 23 -0.46 -9.62 4.48
N LEU A 24 -1.44 -10.30 3.88
CA LEU A 24 -2.48 -9.66 3.07
C LEU A 24 -3.35 -8.73 3.92
N LYS A 25 -3.77 -9.16 5.12
CA LYS A 25 -4.54 -8.33 6.05
C LYS A 25 -3.77 -7.08 6.43
N ASP A 26 -2.47 -7.20 6.72
CA ASP A 26 -1.62 -6.08 7.10
C ASP A 26 -1.47 -5.07 5.94
N ILE A 27 -1.30 -5.55 4.70
CA ILE A 27 -1.26 -4.71 3.50
C ILE A 27 -2.59 -3.95 3.35
N MET A 28 -3.73 -4.63 3.46
CA MET A 28 -5.04 -4.01 3.33
C MET A 28 -5.31 -2.98 4.43
N ALA A 29 -4.89 -3.25 5.67
CA ALA A 29 -4.96 -2.30 6.78
C ALA A 29 -4.10 -1.06 6.50
N GLY A 30 -2.91 -1.23 5.94
CA GLY A 30 -2.05 -0.12 5.51
C GLY A 30 -2.68 0.74 4.40
N ILE A 31 -3.30 0.11 3.40
CA ILE A 31 -4.05 0.81 2.35
C ILE A 31 -5.20 1.62 2.95
N HIS A 32 -6.01 0.99 3.80
CA HIS A 32 -7.12 1.64 4.48
C HIS A 32 -6.66 2.84 5.32
N LYS A 33 -5.62 2.67 6.14
CA LYS A 33 -5.02 3.77 6.93
C LYS A 33 -4.55 4.94 6.06
N SER A 34 -3.99 4.65 4.89
CA SER A 34 -3.58 5.69 3.94
C SER A 34 -4.78 6.45 3.38
N CYS A 35 -5.86 5.75 3.02
CA CYS A 35 -7.10 6.38 2.58
C CYS A 35 -7.73 7.23 3.68
N LEU A 36 -7.72 6.79 4.94
CA LEU A 36 -8.18 7.61 6.06
C LEU A 36 -7.37 8.90 6.20
N ALA A 37 -6.03 8.79 6.11
CA ALA A 37 -5.15 9.94 6.31
C ALA A 37 -5.27 11.02 5.22
N TYR A 38 -5.53 10.63 3.97
CA TYR A 38 -5.57 11.57 2.84
C TYR A 38 -6.97 11.80 2.27
N GLY A 39 -7.94 10.98 2.64
CA GLY A 39 -9.32 11.02 2.15
C GLY A 39 -10.30 11.65 3.12
N ASP A 40 -9.89 11.99 4.35
CA ASP A 40 -10.75 12.67 5.32
C ASP A 40 -11.23 14.02 4.76
N GLN A 41 -12.55 14.20 4.68
CA GLN A 41 -13.18 15.46 4.26
C GLN A 41 -13.72 16.27 5.45
N GLY A 42 -13.46 15.82 6.68
CA GLY A 42 -14.05 16.34 7.90
C GLY A 42 -15.44 15.75 8.15
N GLY A 43 -15.95 15.93 9.39
CA GLY A 43 -17.29 15.47 9.76
C GLY A 43 -17.47 13.95 9.80
N GLY A 44 -16.39 13.17 9.82
CA GLY A 44 -16.43 11.70 9.89
C GLY A 44 -16.62 11.00 8.54
N TYR A 45 -16.58 11.73 7.42
CA TYR A 45 -16.66 11.16 6.08
C TYR A 45 -15.29 10.99 5.44
N ILE A 46 -15.07 9.82 4.83
CA ILE A 46 -13.82 9.47 4.15
C ILE A 46 -14.09 9.24 2.66
N ASP A 47 -13.44 10.03 1.81
CA ASP A 47 -13.37 9.79 0.37
C ASP A 47 -12.19 8.87 0.04
N TYR A 48 -12.48 7.59 -0.14
CA TYR A 48 -11.46 6.58 -0.47
C TYR A 48 -10.82 6.77 -1.84
N VAL A 49 -11.57 7.29 -2.83
CA VAL A 49 -11.03 7.48 -4.18
C VAL A 49 -9.99 8.59 -4.14
N LYS A 50 -10.35 9.72 -3.52
CA LYS A 50 -9.42 10.84 -3.31
C LYS A 50 -8.23 10.42 -2.45
N GLY A 51 -8.47 9.74 -1.33
CA GLY A 51 -7.41 9.28 -0.41
C GLY A 51 -6.43 8.33 -1.10
N ALA A 52 -6.92 7.34 -1.85
CA ALA A 52 -6.08 6.39 -2.58
C ALA A 52 -5.21 7.08 -3.64
N ASN A 53 -5.81 7.99 -4.42
CA ASN A 53 -5.09 8.72 -5.47
C ASN A 53 -3.99 9.61 -4.88
N ILE A 54 -4.28 10.36 -3.82
CA ILE A 54 -3.28 11.22 -3.15
C ILE A 54 -2.16 10.37 -2.54
N ALA A 55 -2.50 9.29 -1.83
CA ALA A 55 -1.52 8.41 -1.21
C ALA A 55 -0.58 7.77 -2.25
N GLY A 56 -1.16 7.25 -3.34
CA GLY A 56 -0.42 6.63 -4.43
C GLY A 56 0.48 7.63 -5.15
N PHE A 57 -0.05 8.81 -5.50
CA PHE A 57 0.72 9.86 -6.16
C PHE A 57 1.89 10.33 -5.30
N LYS A 58 1.64 10.65 -4.02
CA LYS A 58 2.68 11.11 -3.10
C LYS A 58 3.83 10.12 -2.99
N LYS A 59 3.54 8.82 -2.85
CA LYS A 59 4.57 7.78 -2.78
C LYS A 59 5.49 7.78 -4.00
N VAL A 60 4.93 7.95 -5.20
CA VAL A 60 5.69 7.99 -6.45
C VAL A 60 6.45 9.32 -6.58
N ALA A 61 5.81 10.45 -6.26
CA ALA A 61 6.43 11.77 -6.32
C ALA A 61 7.61 11.90 -5.36
N ASP A 62 7.46 11.43 -4.11
CA ASP A 62 8.54 11.40 -3.11
C ASP A 62 9.73 10.58 -3.61
N ALA A 63 9.48 9.44 -4.25
CA ALA A 63 10.53 8.63 -4.87
C ALA A 63 11.20 9.36 -6.05
N MET A 64 10.43 9.96 -6.96
CA MET A 64 10.97 10.73 -8.09
C MET A 64 11.85 11.89 -7.61
N LEU A 65 11.45 12.60 -6.55
CA LEU A 65 12.24 13.67 -5.96
C LEU A 65 13.53 13.14 -5.31
N ALA A 66 13.47 11.99 -4.65
CA ALA A 66 14.63 11.40 -3.97
C ALA A 66 15.67 10.83 -4.95
N PHE A 67 15.22 10.20 -6.04
CA PHE A 67 16.11 9.63 -7.07
C PHE A 67 16.55 10.67 -8.12
N GLY A 68 15.96 11.86 -8.10
CA GLY A 68 16.30 12.97 -8.99
C GLY A 68 15.82 12.77 -10.43
N VAL A 69 16.24 13.68 -11.31
CA VAL A 69 16.04 13.53 -12.76
C VAL A 69 17.10 12.56 -13.27
N VAL A 70 16.66 11.40 -13.76
CA VAL A 70 17.49 10.41 -14.45
C VAL A 70 17.49 10.68 -15.94
#